data_AF-A0A820E4Z6-F1
#
_entry.id   AF-A0A820E4Z6-F1
#
_cell.length_a   1.000
_cell.length_b   1.000
_cell.length_c   1.000
_cell.angle_alpha   90.00
_cell.angle_beta   90.00
_cell.angle_gamma   90.00
#
_symmetry.space_group_name_H-M   'P 1'
#
loop_
_entity.id
_entity.type
_entity.pdbx_description
1 polymer ?
#
loop_
_entity_poly.entity_id
_entity_poly.type
_entity_poly.pdbx_seq_one_letter_code
_entity_poly.pdbx_strand_id
1 'polypeptide(L)'
;VNMPSEDIVALQSALLNLSLKCYRDQYEYGNKVLENTRKIFDNIASDTQVPTGTQAAKELVKMLKIPIDCYDILDVLKLNHYKLVLQLLSYRERHTVCMYIINGILDKETIIPTAEQVTQLFELLLTLIVDQTDNPSEASRQTITNEDFVEEQNLVARLCNNFQAINDPDQQYHIIKICQDTFKNGGLERMRFTYPPIIMQAYALTFRYKTIREQDEKWEKKCQKLFQLCNQLINTLTKLETNDLPLRLYLQGALAASEIGSENAETIAYEFFSQAYTLYEEQAGDTRAQCASLTLLIGTLEKVACFGEENHSTLRQSLTQAATRLVKRPDQVRTLLLCTHLFWSAQRVNESTQKSEQVRDGEKVLACLKKATKLTTQIMDQSVQVQLYNELLNCYIYYFNQNHPDIDITALNSLIEKLQSETSKISSNESDEFIRNQIQKTFDYLRQQSQVEKFQGLQINN
;
A
#
# COMPACT_ATOMS: atom_id res chain seq x y z
N VAL A 1 -14.16 41.02 -42.50
CA VAL A 1 -14.10 41.47 -41.08
C VAL A 1 -13.58 40.29 -40.31
N ASN A 2 -12.30 40.30 -39.94
CA ASN A 2 -11.70 39.19 -39.20
C ASN A 2 -12.22 39.25 -37.77
N MET A 3 -13.14 38.34 -37.44
CA MET A 3 -13.63 38.17 -36.07
C MET A 3 -12.44 37.79 -35.16
N PRO A 4 -12.32 38.37 -33.96
CA PRO A 4 -11.30 37.99 -32.99
C PRO A 4 -11.34 36.48 -32.70
N SER A 5 -10.18 35.86 -32.48
CA SER A 5 -10.10 34.41 -32.21
C SER A 5 -10.89 34.00 -30.97
N GLU A 6 -11.01 34.88 -29.97
CA GLU A 6 -11.82 34.69 -28.77
C GLU A 6 -13.33 34.57 -29.05
N ASP A 7 -13.88 35.45 -29.92
CA ASP A 7 -15.30 35.43 -30.28
C ASP A 7 -15.65 34.21 -31.13
N ILE A 8 -14.72 33.78 -31.99
CA ILE A 8 -14.87 32.56 -32.78
C ILE A 8 -14.94 31.34 -31.86
N VAL A 9 -14.05 31.23 -30.87
CA VAL A 9 -14.07 30.13 -29.90
C VAL A 9 -15.34 30.17 -29.07
N ALA A 10 -15.77 31.34 -28.60
CA ALA A 10 -17.01 31.48 -27.83
C ALA A 10 -18.24 30.98 -28.60
N LEU A 11 -18.32 31.29 -29.91
CA LEU A 11 -19.37 30.78 -30.78
C LEU A 11 -19.29 29.26 -30.96
N GLN A 12 -18.09 28.70 -31.15
CA GLN A 12 -17.90 27.24 -31.22
C GLN A 12 -18.23 26.55 -29.90
N SER A 13 -17.92 27.16 -28.75
CA SER A 13 -18.32 26.66 -27.42
C SER A 13 -19.83 26.61 -27.26
N ALA A 14 -20.55 27.66 -27.67
CA ALA A 14 -22.00 27.69 -27.64
C ALA A 14 -22.62 26.65 -28.57
N LEU A 15 -22.06 26.50 -29.78
CA LEU A 15 -22.49 25.50 -30.76
C LEU A 15 -22.23 24.07 -30.25
N LEU A 16 -21.09 23.84 -29.61
CA LEU A 16 -20.77 22.57 -28.97
C LEU A 16 -21.80 22.26 -27.88
N ASN A 17 -22.02 23.19 -26.95
CA ASN A 17 -23.00 23.03 -25.87
C ASN A 17 -24.41 22.70 -26.39
N LEU A 18 -24.86 23.42 -27.43
CA LEU A 18 -26.13 23.15 -28.08
C LEU A 18 -26.16 21.75 -28.69
N SER A 19 -25.11 21.38 -29.44
CA SER A 19 -25.03 20.08 -30.11
C SER A 19 -25.07 18.93 -29.10
N LEU A 20 -24.34 19.03 -27.99
CA LEU A 20 -24.25 17.97 -26.99
C LEU A 20 -25.51 17.87 -26.11
N LYS A 21 -26.18 18.99 -25.84
CA LYS A 21 -27.43 18.99 -25.06
C LYS A 21 -28.65 18.58 -25.87
N CYS A 22 -28.74 18.99 -27.14
CA CYS A 22 -29.89 18.69 -27.99
C CYS A 22 -29.77 17.32 -28.69
N TYR A 23 -28.55 16.86 -28.98
CA TYR A 23 -28.31 15.62 -29.73
C TYR A 23 -27.31 14.71 -29.00
N ARG A 24 -27.67 14.28 -27.79
CA ARG A 24 -26.80 13.52 -26.87
C ARG A 24 -26.25 12.22 -27.46
N ASP A 25 -27.02 11.54 -28.30
CA ASP A 25 -26.62 10.24 -28.87
C ASP A 25 -25.86 10.37 -30.21
N GLN A 26 -25.72 11.60 -30.75
CA GLN A 26 -25.11 11.84 -32.05
C GLN A 26 -23.77 12.58 -31.93
N TYR A 27 -22.72 11.81 -31.60
CA TYR A 27 -21.34 12.29 -31.43
C TYR A 27 -20.77 13.03 -32.65
N GLU A 28 -21.28 12.73 -33.85
CA GLU A 28 -20.88 13.36 -35.12
C GLU A 28 -21.00 14.88 -35.11
N TYR A 29 -22.04 15.43 -34.49
CA TYR A 29 -22.22 16.89 -34.46
C TYR A 29 -21.20 17.57 -33.56
N GLY A 30 -20.95 17.01 -32.37
CA GLY A 30 -19.89 17.49 -31.48
C GLY A 30 -18.50 17.36 -32.12
N ASN A 31 -18.24 16.25 -32.80
CA ASN A 31 -16.98 16.02 -33.51
C ASN A 31 -16.75 17.04 -34.64
N LYS A 32 -17.78 17.35 -35.45
CA LYS A 32 -17.68 18.38 -36.50
C LYS A 32 -17.38 19.76 -35.95
N VAL A 33 -17.97 20.10 -34.80
CA VAL A 33 -17.69 21.38 -34.13
C VAL A 33 -16.23 21.43 -33.68
N LEU A 34 -15.72 20.36 -33.04
CA LEU A 34 -14.31 20.26 -32.63
C LEU A 34 -13.34 20.29 -33.83
N GLU A 35 -13.67 19.59 -34.91
CA GLU A 35 -12.90 19.57 -36.15
C GLU A 35 -12.81 20.96 -36.78
N ASN A 36 -13.93 21.68 -36.84
CA ASN A 36 -13.97 23.04 -37.36
C ASN A 36 -13.13 23.98 -36.50
N THR A 37 -13.22 23.87 -35.16
CA THR A 37 -12.37 24.64 -34.26
C THR A 37 -10.89 24.40 -34.55
N ARG A 38 -10.46 23.13 -34.73
CA ARG A 38 -9.08 22.83 -35.06
C ARG A 38 -8.63 23.46 -36.38
N LYS A 39 -9.42 23.31 -37.45
CA LYS A 39 -9.13 23.91 -38.77
C LYS A 39 -9.04 25.44 -38.72
N ILE A 40 -9.89 26.07 -37.92
CA ILE A 40 -9.85 27.53 -37.73
C ILE A 40 -8.52 27.96 -37.11
N PHE A 41 -8.05 27.25 -36.08
CA PHE A 41 -6.77 27.57 -35.45
C PHE A 41 -5.57 27.25 -36.34
N ASP A 42 -5.61 26.16 -37.12
CA ASP A 42 -4.56 25.86 -38.10
C ASP A 42 -4.44 26.95 -39.19
N ASN A 43 -5.53 27.66 -39.49
CA ASN A 43 -5.54 28.77 -40.46
C ASN A 43 -5.15 30.13 -39.85
N ILE A 44 -5.37 30.33 -38.55
CA ILE A 44 -5.17 31.63 -37.87
C ILE A 44 -3.80 31.69 -37.18
N ALA A 45 -3.34 30.60 -36.60
CA ALA A 45 -2.10 30.54 -35.84
C ALA A 45 -0.99 29.91 -36.71
N SER A 46 0.04 30.68 -37.04
CA SER A 46 1.30 30.14 -37.59
C SER A 46 2.07 29.33 -36.55
N ASP A 47 1.80 29.57 -35.26
CA ASP A 47 2.32 28.81 -34.13
C ASP A 47 1.39 27.64 -33.79
N THR A 48 2.00 26.50 -33.47
CA THR A 48 1.29 25.23 -33.20
C THR A 48 0.45 25.23 -31.91
N GLN A 49 0.63 26.22 -31.03
CA GLN A 49 -0.04 26.33 -29.73
C GLN A 49 -0.52 27.76 -29.44
N VAL A 50 -1.67 27.86 -28.78
CA VAL A 50 -2.23 29.13 -28.28
C VAL A 50 -1.45 29.58 -27.05
N PRO A 51 -0.98 30.85 -26.99
CA PRO A 51 -0.22 31.34 -25.84
C PRO A 51 -1.00 31.29 -24.52
N THR A 52 -0.27 30.96 -23.46
CA THR A 52 -0.77 30.85 -22.08
C THR A 52 -1.47 32.13 -21.62
N GLY A 53 -2.61 31.98 -20.95
CA GLY A 53 -3.33 33.10 -20.32
C GLY A 53 -4.11 34.02 -21.26
N THR A 54 -4.06 33.76 -22.57
CA THR A 54 -4.88 34.50 -23.55
C THR A 54 -6.37 34.22 -23.36
N GLN A 55 -7.21 35.16 -23.79
CA GLN A 55 -8.66 35.01 -23.67
C GLN A 55 -9.18 33.86 -24.54
N ALA A 56 -8.61 33.66 -25.73
CA ALA A 56 -8.87 32.51 -26.58
C ALA A 56 -8.54 31.17 -25.87
N ALA A 57 -7.42 31.09 -25.13
CA ALA A 57 -7.08 29.90 -24.36
C ALA A 57 -8.10 29.62 -23.23
N LYS A 58 -8.57 30.66 -22.52
CA LYS A 58 -9.62 30.50 -21.49
C LYS A 58 -10.94 30.00 -22.07
N GLU A 59 -11.34 30.52 -23.23
CA GLU A 59 -12.55 30.06 -23.91
C GLU A 59 -12.40 28.64 -24.47
N LEU A 60 -11.21 28.25 -24.94
CA LEU A 60 -10.93 26.86 -25.35
C LEU A 60 -10.98 25.89 -24.16
N VAL A 61 -10.47 26.30 -22.99
CA VAL A 61 -10.61 25.49 -21.76
C VAL A 61 -12.07 25.32 -21.40
N LYS A 62 -12.90 26.39 -21.46
CA LYS A 62 -14.34 26.27 -21.23
C LYS A 62 -15.00 25.34 -22.24
N MET A 63 -14.62 25.43 -23.53
CA MET A 63 -15.11 24.55 -24.59
C MET A 63 -14.88 23.08 -24.25
N LEU A 64 -13.66 22.73 -23.83
CA LEU A 64 -13.26 21.35 -23.53
C LEU A 64 -13.90 20.81 -22.24
N LYS A 65 -14.32 21.67 -21.30
CA LYS A 65 -15.08 21.25 -20.12
C LYS A 65 -16.51 20.83 -20.43
N ILE A 66 -17.14 21.42 -21.45
CA ILE A 66 -18.55 21.15 -21.81
C ILE A 66 -18.81 19.66 -22.10
N PRO A 67 -18.01 18.95 -22.93
CA PRO A 67 -18.14 17.51 -23.12
C PRO A 67 -18.04 16.71 -21.81
N ILE A 68 -17.11 17.07 -20.92
CA ILE A 68 -16.87 16.37 -19.65
C ILE A 68 -18.08 16.50 -18.72
N ASP A 69 -18.75 17.66 -18.71
CA ASP A 69 -19.96 17.89 -17.92
C ASP A 69 -21.15 17.11 -18.48
N CYS A 70 -21.31 17.09 -19.81
CA CYS A 70 -22.49 16.52 -20.46
C CYS A 70 -22.44 15.00 -20.62
N TYR A 71 -21.24 14.42 -20.75
CA TYR A 71 -21.02 13.01 -21.05
C TYR A 71 -20.19 12.30 -19.99
N ASP A 72 -20.29 10.97 -19.94
CA ASP A 72 -19.29 10.17 -19.25
C ASP A 72 -17.99 10.15 -20.05
N ILE A 73 -16.87 9.88 -19.39
CA ILE A 73 -15.56 9.91 -20.05
C ILE A 73 -15.52 8.95 -21.24
N LEU A 74 -16.18 7.80 -21.16
CA LEU A 74 -16.23 6.80 -22.22
C LEU A 74 -16.84 7.33 -23.52
N ASP A 75 -17.77 8.28 -23.41
CA ASP A 75 -18.40 8.94 -24.54
C ASP A 75 -17.56 10.11 -25.04
N VAL A 76 -16.88 10.84 -24.14
CA VAL A 76 -15.90 11.86 -24.52
C VAL A 76 -14.75 11.24 -25.32
N LEU A 77 -14.30 10.03 -24.98
CA LEU A 77 -13.26 9.31 -25.72
C LEU A 77 -13.65 8.98 -27.16
N LYS A 78 -14.97 8.91 -27.48
CA LYS A 78 -15.45 8.73 -28.86
C LYS A 78 -15.32 10.01 -29.71
N LEU A 79 -14.96 11.14 -29.09
CA LEU A 79 -14.76 12.40 -29.80
C LEU A 79 -13.34 12.50 -30.38
N ASN A 80 -13.14 11.96 -31.58
CA ASN A 80 -11.84 11.86 -32.25
C ASN A 80 -11.04 13.18 -32.31
N HIS A 81 -11.74 14.32 -32.46
CA HIS A 81 -11.09 15.64 -32.56
C HIS A 81 -10.85 16.32 -31.21
N TYR A 82 -11.33 15.74 -30.10
CA TYR A 82 -11.15 16.32 -28.76
C TYR A 82 -9.67 16.42 -28.39
N LYS A 83 -8.90 15.35 -28.61
CA LYS A 83 -7.44 15.31 -28.39
C LYS A 83 -6.71 16.39 -29.20
N LEU A 84 -7.09 16.58 -30.46
CA LEU A 84 -6.44 17.54 -31.36
C LEU A 84 -6.67 18.99 -30.92
N VAL A 85 -7.85 19.29 -30.35
CA VAL A 85 -8.16 20.60 -29.77
C VAL A 85 -7.42 20.79 -28.44
N LEU A 86 -7.31 19.75 -27.61
CA LEU A 86 -6.51 19.80 -26.37
C LEU A 86 -5.03 20.12 -26.67
N GLN A 87 -4.48 19.58 -27.76
CA GLN A 87 -3.10 19.86 -28.19
C GLN A 87 -2.85 21.30 -28.67
N LEU A 88 -3.90 22.09 -28.92
CA LEU A 88 -3.75 23.54 -29.20
C LEU A 88 -3.40 24.34 -27.95
N LEU A 89 -3.73 23.84 -26.76
CA LEU A 89 -3.47 24.55 -25.51
C LEU A 89 -2.00 24.40 -25.10
N SER A 90 -1.44 25.43 -24.48
CA SER A 90 -0.15 25.34 -23.81
C SER A 90 -0.24 24.49 -22.54
N TYR A 91 0.91 24.17 -21.95
CA TYR A 91 1.01 23.25 -20.82
C TYR A 91 0.04 23.56 -19.67
N ARG A 92 -0.04 24.82 -19.22
CA ARG A 92 -0.81 25.22 -18.04
C ARG A 92 -2.32 24.96 -18.23
N GLU A 93 -2.84 25.32 -19.40
CA GLU A 93 -4.25 25.13 -19.74
C GLU A 93 -4.57 23.66 -20.02
N ARG A 94 -3.65 22.90 -20.65
CA ARG A 94 -3.80 21.43 -20.78
C ARG A 94 -3.88 20.75 -19.42
N HIS A 95 -2.98 21.12 -18.50
CA HIS A 95 -2.95 20.59 -17.13
C HIS A 95 -4.27 20.86 -16.40
N THR A 96 -4.80 22.09 -16.51
CA THR A 96 -6.12 22.45 -15.94
C THR A 96 -7.24 21.57 -16.50
N VAL A 97 -7.25 21.29 -17.80
CA VAL A 97 -8.26 20.41 -18.42
C VAL A 97 -8.08 18.95 -17.96
N CYS A 98 -6.84 18.46 -17.86
CA CYS A 98 -6.55 17.11 -17.37
C CYS A 98 -7.05 16.89 -15.94
N MET A 99 -6.81 17.86 -15.05
CA MET A 99 -7.34 17.83 -13.69
C MET A 99 -8.87 17.81 -13.66
N TYR A 100 -9.51 18.54 -14.57
CA TYR A 100 -10.96 18.52 -14.69
C TYR A 100 -11.49 17.16 -15.20
N ILE A 101 -10.78 16.54 -16.15
CA ILE A 101 -11.09 15.19 -16.63
C ILE A 101 -11.03 14.19 -15.47
N ILE A 102 -9.93 14.15 -14.71
CA ILE A 102 -9.78 13.18 -13.62
C ILE A 102 -10.85 13.37 -12.56
N ASN A 103 -11.10 14.62 -12.12
CA ASN A 103 -12.16 14.88 -11.13
C ASN A 103 -13.54 14.47 -11.69
N GLY A 104 -13.84 14.77 -12.95
CA GLY A 104 -15.09 14.32 -13.58
C GLY A 104 -15.26 12.79 -13.61
N ILE A 105 -14.17 12.04 -13.81
CA ILE A 105 -14.19 10.57 -13.75
C ILE A 105 -14.43 10.08 -12.33
N LEU A 106 -13.75 10.69 -11.35
CA LEU A 106 -13.84 10.31 -9.94
C LEU A 106 -15.21 10.66 -9.35
N ASP A 107 -15.77 11.82 -9.69
CA ASP A 107 -17.09 12.28 -9.21
C ASP A 107 -18.22 11.41 -9.75
N LYS A 108 -18.07 10.90 -10.98
CA LYS A 108 -19.04 9.99 -11.62
C LYS A 108 -18.76 8.52 -11.34
N GLU A 109 -17.66 8.21 -10.63
CA GLU A 109 -17.17 6.84 -10.38
C GLU A 109 -17.13 5.95 -11.63
N THR A 110 -16.78 6.53 -12.79
CA THR A 110 -16.85 5.79 -14.06
C THR A 110 -15.81 4.69 -14.11
N ILE A 111 -16.22 3.47 -14.44
CA ILE A 111 -15.31 2.32 -14.62
C ILE A 111 -14.84 2.28 -16.08
N ILE A 112 -13.55 2.05 -16.28
CA ILE A 112 -12.94 1.96 -17.61
C ILE A 112 -12.49 0.52 -17.85
N PRO A 113 -13.28 -0.28 -18.60
CA PRO A 113 -13.10 -1.72 -18.68
C PRO A 113 -12.11 -2.20 -19.74
N THR A 114 -11.69 -1.37 -20.71
CA THR A 114 -10.83 -1.83 -21.82
C THR A 114 -9.47 -1.12 -21.87
N ALA A 115 -8.47 -1.87 -22.32
CA ALA A 115 -7.10 -1.40 -22.52
C ALA A 115 -7.03 -0.25 -23.54
N GLU A 116 -7.86 -0.30 -24.59
CA GLU A 116 -7.96 0.74 -25.60
C GLU A 116 -8.45 2.06 -24.99
N GLN A 117 -9.50 2.01 -24.16
CA GLN A 117 -10.03 3.20 -23.48
C GLN A 117 -9.01 3.79 -22.49
N VAL A 118 -8.31 2.94 -21.74
CA VAL A 118 -7.23 3.38 -20.83
C VAL A 118 -6.11 4.07 -21.62
N THR A 119 -5.72 3.51 -22.76
CA THR A 119 -4.70 4.12 -23.64
C THR A 119 -5.14 5.49 -24.14
N GLN A 120 -6.37 5.59 -24.68
CA GLN A 120 -6.92 6.86 -25.16
C GLN A 120 -7.02 7.90 -24.04
N LEU A 121 -7.38 7.48 -22.83
CA LEU A 121 -7.42 8.37 -21.68
C LEU A 121 -6.02 8.86 -21.28
N PHE A 122 -5.01 8.00 -21.27
CA PHE A 122 -3.63 8.39 -20.98
C PHE A 122 -3.08 9.40 -21.99
N GLU A 123 -3.48 9.30 -23.26
CA GLU A 123 -3.13 10.30 -24.27
C GLU A 123 -3.72 11.69 -24.00
N LEU A 124 -4.86 11.76 -23.30
CA LEU A 124 -5.44 13.02 -22.85
C LEU A 124 -4.74 13.55 -21.59
N LEU A 125 -4.29 12.66 -20.71
CA LEU A 125 -3.75 12.99 -19.38
C LEU A 125 -2.22 13.12 -19.33
N LEU A 126 -1.55 13.25 -20.49
CA LEU A 126 -0.08 13.24 -20.58
C LEU A 126 0.60 14.26 -19.65
N THR A 127 0.01 15.44 -19.42
CA THR A 127 0.61 16.46 -18.53
C THR A 127 0.70 16.02 -17.07
N LEU A 128 -0.16 15.09 -16.63
CA LEU A 128 -0.18 14.57 -15.26
C LEU A 128 0.62 13.27 -15.09
N ILE A 129 0.95 12.61 -16.20
CA ILE A 129 1.52 11.26 -16.23
C ILE A 129 3.00 11.28 -16.67
N VAL A 130 3.35 12.13 -17.64
CA VAL A 130 4.67 12.19 -18.27
C VAL A 130 5.22 13.61 -18.18
N ASP A 131 6.49 13.73 -17.84
CA ASP A 131 7.15 15.03 -17.80
C ASP A 131 7.25 15.63 -19.20
N GLN A 132 6.65 16.81 -19.36
CA GLN A 132 6.54 17.47 -20.65
C GLN A 132 7.82 18.24 -20.97
N THR A 133 8.30 18.13 -22.21
CA THR A 133 9.48 18.85 -22.70
C THR A 133 9.27 20.37 -22.80
N ASP A 134 8.01 20.79 -22.90
CA ASP A 134 7.62 22.16 -23.24
C ASP A 134 7.71 23.14 -22.05
N ASN A 135 7.95 22.66 -20.82
CA ASN A 135 8.06 23.53 -19.64
C ASN A 135 9.10 23.02 -18.61
N PRO A 136 10.40 23.24 -18.85
CA PRO A 136 11.48 22.75 -17.98
C PRO A 136 11.43 23.32 -16.55
N SER A 137 10.80 24.48 -16.38
CA SER A 137 10.69 25.18 -15.10
C SER A 137 9.77 24.48 -14.09
N GLU A 138 8.96 23.51 -14.51
CA GLU A 138 8.13 22.71 -13.60
C GLU A 138 8.81 21.45 -13.06
N ALA A 139 9.92 21.00 -13.64
CA ALA A 139 10.68 19.87 -13.11
C ALA A 139 11.14 20.11 -11.66
N SER A 140 11.39 21.38 -11.28
CA SER A 140 11.73 21.77 -9.90
C SER A 140 10.54 21.81 -8.94
N ARG A 141 9.30 21.76 -9.45
CA ARG A 141 8.05 21.73 -8.67
C ARG A 141 7.49 20.32 -8.49
N GLN A 142 8.03 19.34 -9.20
CA GLN A 142 7.66 17.91 -9.12
C GLN A 142 8.37 17.24 -7.95
N THR A 143 8.18 17.80 -6.75
CA THR A 143 8.81 17.31 -5.53
C THR A 143 7.74 16.98 -4.50
N ILE A 144 8.06 16.05 -3.61
CA ILE A 144 7.21 15.63 -2.48
C ILE A 144 6.80 16.80 -1.59
N THR A 145 7.65 17.82 -1.54
CA THR A 145 7.47 19.02 -0.72
C THR A 145 6.43 19.98 -1.28
N ASN A 146 6.01 19.78 -2.53
CA ASN A 146 4.98 20.59 -3.15
C ASN A 146 3.61 19.93 -2.95
N GLU A 147 2.77 20.53 -2.11
CA GLU A 147 1.44 20.01 -1.78
C GLU A 147 0.56 19.85 -3.02
N ASP A 148 0.58 20.82 -3.93
CA ASP A 148 -0.20 20.78 -5.19
C ASP A 148 0.17 19.55 -6.03
N PHE A 149 1.47 19.24 -6.15
CA PHE A 149 1.95 18.07 -6.89
C PHE A 149 1.50 16.76 -6.22
N VAL A 150 1.53 16.70 -4.89
CA VAL A 150 1.09 15.52 -4.14
C VAL A 150 -0.42 15.30 -4.33
N GLU A 151 -1.23 16.35 -4.26
CA GLU A 151 -2.67 16.28 -4.52
C GLU A 151 -2.97 15.78 -5.94
N GLU A 152 -2.29 16.32 -6.94
CA GLU A 152 -2.39 15.89 -8.34
C GLU A 152 -2.05 14.41 -8.51
N GLN A 153 -0.92 13.95 -7.96
CA GLN A 153 -0.51 12.55 -8.08
C GLN A 153 -1.42 11.61 -7.30
N ASN A 154 -2.01 12.06 -6.19
CA ASN A 154 -3.04 11.30 -5.48
C ASN A 154 -4.32 11.13 -6.31
N LEU A 155 -4.71 12.13 -7.12
CA LEU A 155 -5.84 11.97 -8.05
C LEU A 155 -5.53 10.94 -9.14
N VAL A 156 -4.30 10.93 -9.68
CA VAL A 156 -3.87 9.89 -10.64
C VAL A 156 -3.85 8.50 -9.99
N ALA A 157 -3.38 8.41 -8.74
CA ALA A 157 -3.40 7.16 -7.98
C ALA A 157 -4.83 6.65 -7.75
N ARG A 158 -5.78 7.54 -7.44
CA ARG A 158 -7.21 7.22 -7.33
C ARG A 158 -7.78 6.77 -8.68
N LEU A 159 -7.46 7.48 -9.76
CA LEU A 159 -7.90 7.14 -11.12
C LEU A 159 -7.50 5.71 -11.50
N CYS A 160 -6.31 5.25 -11.08
CA CYS A 160 -5.89 3.87 -11.35
C CYS A 160 -6.94 2.86 -10.88
N ASN A 161 -7.62 3.10 -9.75
CA ASN A 161 -8.64 2.20 -9.21
C ASN A 161 -9.90 2.10 -10.07
N ASN A 162 -10.16 3.05 -10.96
CA ASN A 162 -11.27 3.03 -11.91
C ASN A 162 -10.99 2.13 -13.13
N PHE A 163 -9.75 1.69 -13.34
CA PHE A 163 -9.39 0.80 -14.45
C PHE A 163 -9.68 -0.66 -14.08
N GLN A 164 -10.91 -1.10 -14.32
CA GLN A 164 -11.38 -2.43 -13.93
C GLN A 164 -12.12 -3.14 -15.07
N ALA A 165 -11.52 -4.22 -15.58
CA ALA A 165 -12.17 -5.22 -16.39
C ALA A 165 -12.84 -6.27 -15.46
N ILE A 166 -14.13 -6.05 -15.17
CA ILE A 166 -14.90 -6.92 -14.26
C ILE A 166 -15.13 -8.31 -14.88
N ASN A 167 -15.32 -8.40 -16.19
CA ASN A 167 -15.73 -9.67 -16.81
C ASN A 167 -14.56 -10.47 -17.40
N ASP A 168 -13.40 -9.84 -17.60
CA ASP A 168 -12.26 -10.47 -18.27
C ASP A 168 -10.94 -10.22 -17.51
N PRO A 169 -10.42 -11.24 -16.80
CA PRO A 169 -9.12 -11.17 -16.12
C PRO A 169 -7.93 -10.89 -17.05
N ASP A 170 -7.96 -11.38 -18.30
CA ASP A 170 -6.87 -11.15 -19.26
C ASP A 170 -6.87 -9.70 -19.74
N GLN A 171 -8.07 -9.13 -19.95
CA GLN A 171 -8.21 -7.69 -20.19
C GLN A 171 -7.68 -6.85 -19.03
N GLN A 172 -7.90 -7.26 -17.76
CA GLN A 172 -7.31 -6.59 -16.61
C GLN A 172 -5.78 -6.66 -16.62
N TYR A 173 -5.21 -7.81 -16.99
CA TYR A 173 -3.76 -7.95 -17.15
C TYR A 173 -3.21 -6.98 -18.20
N HIS A 174 -3.89 -6.84 -19.34
CA HIS A 174 -3.52 -5.88 -20.38
C HIS A 174 -3.60 -4.43 -19.90
N ILE A 175 -4.64 -4.06 -19.14
CA ILE A 175 -4.75 -2.73 -18.51
C ILE A 175 -3.55 -2.45 -17.60
N ILE A 176 -3.23 -3.39 -16.70
CA ILE A 176 -2.08 -3.26 -15.79
C ILE A 176 -0.77 -3.09 -16.58
N LYS A 177 -0.61 -3.82 -17.69
CA LYS A 177 0.59 -3.73 -18.52
C LYS A 177 0.73 -2.37 -19.20
N ILE A 178 -0.36 -1.81 -19.72
CA ILE A 178 -0.38 -0.46 -20.32
C ILE A 178 -0.10 0.61 -19.27
N CYS A 179 -0.65 0.45 -18.06
CA CYS A 179 -0.35 1.32 -16.93
C CYS A 179 1.16 1.31 -16.63
N GLN A 180 1.76 0.13 -16.49
CA GLN A 180 3.21 0.01 -16.28
C GLN A 180 4.00 0.73 -17.38
N ASP A 181 3.71 0.44 -18.65
CA ASP A 181 4.51 0.95 -19.77
C ASP A 181 4.37 2.47 -19.91
N THR A 182 3.22 3.04 -19.55
CA THR A 182 2.97 4.48 -19.57
C THR A 182 3.64 5.19 -18.40
N PHE A 183 3.43 4.71 -17.16
CA PHE A 183 3.97 5.35 -15.95
C PHE A 183 5.49 5.26 -15.85
N LYS A 184 6.13 4.29 -16.52
CA LYS A 184 7.58 4.20 -16.63
C LYS A 184 8.21 5.48 -17.20
N ASN A 185 7.46 6.26 -17.99
CA ASN A 185 7.93 7.50 -18.60
C ASN A 185 7.75 8.73 -17.70
N GLY A 186 7.08 8.61 -16.54
CA GLY A 186 6.71 9.73 -15.67
C GLY A 186 7.73 10.15 -14.62
N GLY A 187 8.91 9.53 -14.59
CA GLY A 187 9.92 9.82 -13.57
C GLY A 187 9.63 9.17 -12.20
N LEU A 188 10.67 9.06 -11.37
CA LEU A 188 10.60 8.30 -10.12
C LEU A 188 9.60 8.91 -9.11
N GLU A 189 9.51 10.24 -9.04
CA GLU A 189 8.63 10.93 -8.09
C GLU A 189 7.14 10.64 -8.31
N ARG A 190 6.69 10.55 -9.57
CA ARG A 190 5.31 10.16 -9.92
C ARG A 190 5.07 8.67 -9.68
N MET A 191 6.05 7.82 -10.03
CA MET A 191 5.95 6.36 -9.85
C MET A 191 5.65 5.97 -8.40
N ARG A 192 6.15 6.75 -7.43
CA ARG A 192 5.87 6.54 -5.99
C ARG A 192 4.39 6.52 -5.65
N PHE A 193 3.56 7.27 -6.37
CA PHE A 193 2.12 7.34 -6.16
C PHE A 193 1.37 6.37 -7.08
N THR A 194 1.83 6.19 -8.31
CA THR A 194 1.10 5.41 -9.33
C THR A 194 1.39 3.91 -9.29
N TYR A 195 2.59 3.48 -8.88
CA TYR A 195 2.92 2.04 -8.83
C TYR A 195 2.21 1.28 -7.70
N PRO A 196 2.07 1.80 -6.46
CA PRO A 196 1.36 1.08 -5.40
C PRO A 196 -0.06 0.63 -5.78
N PRO A 197 -0.96 1.48 -6.34
CA PRO A 197 -2.30 1.01 -6.71
C PRO A 197 -2.26 -0.05 -7.82
N ILE A 198 -1.33 0.04 -8.78
CA ILE A 198 -1.16 -0.98 -9.83
C ILE A 198 -0.71 -2.31 -9.24
N ILE A 199 0.23 -2.29 -8.30
CA ILE A 199 0.71 -3.49 -7.60
C ILE A 199 -0.43 -4.12 -6.80
N MET A 200 -1.24 -3.31 -6.10
CA MET A 200 -2.42 -3.81 -5.38
C MET A 200 -3.46 -4.44 -6.32
N GLN A 201 -3.69 -3.84 -7.49
CA GLN A 201 -4.56 -4.44 -8.51
C GLN A 201 -3.98 -5.73 -9.10
N ALA A 202 -2.66 -5.79 -9.30
CA ALA A 202 -1.98 -7.00 -9.75
C ALA A 202 -2.14 -8.13 -8.72
N TYR A 203 -1.99 -7.84 -7.42
CA TYR A 203 -2.28 -8.81 -6.36
C TYR A 203 -3.77 -9.18 -6.29
N ALA A 204 -4.70 -8.23 -6.44
CA ALA A 204 -6.13 -8.56 -6.51
C ALA A 204 -6.43 -9.48 -7.71
N LEU A 205 -5.78 -9.27 -8.85
CA LEU A 205 -5.94 -10.09 -10.05
C LEU A 205 -5.43 -11.51 -9.86
N THR A 206 -4.36 -11.74 -9.09
CA THR A 206 -3.89 -13.11 -8.80
C THR A 206 -4.91 -13.90 -7.98
N PHE A 207 -5.64 -13.27 -7.05
CA PHE A 207 -6.78 -13.90 -6.36
C PHE A 207 -7.96 -14.23 -7.30
N ARG A 208 -8.23 -13.34 -8.28
CA ARG A 208 -9.26 -13.61 -9.30
C ARG A 208 -8.89 -14.80 -10.17
N TYR A 209 -7.63 -14.92 -10.60
CA TYR A 209 -7.15 -16.10 -11.32
C TYR A 209 -7.30 -17.38 -10.50
N LYS A 210 -7.00 -17.35 -9.20
CA LYS A 210 -7.23 -18.50 -8.32
C LYS A 210 -8.70 -18.92 -8.26
N THR A 211 -9.62 -17.96 -8.26
CA THR A 211 -11.06 -18.24 -8.23
C THR A 211 -11.52 -18.94 -9.53
N ILE A 212 -10.87 -18.63 -10.65
CA ILE A 212 -11.21 -19.13 -11.99
C ILE A 212 -10.32 -20.33 -12.39
N ARG A 213 -9.60 -20.95 -11.44
CA ARG A 213 -8.63 -22.04 -11.69
C ARG A 213 -9.18 -23.23 -12.49
N GLU A 214 -10.48 -23.49 -12.43
CA GLU A 214 -11.13 -24.61 -13.14
C GLU A 214 -11.36 -24.31 -14.63
N GLN A 215 -11.38 -23.03 -15.02
CA GLN A 215 -11.64 -22.60 -16.39
C GLN A 215 -10.35 -22.29 -17.16
N ASP A 216 -9.26 -21.98 -16.46
CA ASP A 216 -7.99 -21.61 -17.07
C ASP A 216 -6.84 -22.50 -16.57
N GLU A 217 -6.41 -23.45 -17.40
CA GLU A 217 -5.27 -24.32 -17.10
C GLU A 217 -3.93 -23.57 -16.94
N LYS A 218 -3.83 -22.33 -17.43
CA LYS A 218 -2.60 -21.51 -17.40
C LYS A 218 -2.61 -20.48 -16.27
N TRP A 219 -3.58 -20.53 -15.34
CA TRP A 219 -3.72 -19.56 -14.26
C TRP A 219 -2.43 -19.38 -13.44
N GLU A 220 -1.70 -20.46 -13.15
CA GLU A 220 -0.45 -20.40 -12.38
C GLU A 220 0.66 -19.62 -13.09
N LYS A 221 0.82 -19.85 -14.41
CA LYS A 221 1.80 -19.12 -15.22
C LYS A 221 1.44 -17.64 -15.32
N LYS A 222 0.15 -17.30 -15.35
CA LYS A 222 -0.32 -15.91 -15.31
C LYS A 222 -0.03 -15.26 -13.95
N CYS A 223 -0.28 -15.97 -12.85
CA CYS A 223 0.08 -15.51 -11.49
C CYS A 223 1.59 -15.28 -11.35
N GLN A 224 2.44 -16.20 -11.84
CA GLN A 224 3.90 -16.03 -11.81
C GLN A 224 4.36 -14.78 -12.58
N LYS A 225 3.79 -14.53 -13.77
CA LYS A 225 4.08 -13.31 -14.54
C LYS A 225 3.67 -12.04 -13.79
N LEU A 226 2.54 -12.08 -13.07
CA LEU A 226 2.09 -10.96 -12.24
C LEU A 226 3.02 -10.72 -11.04
N PHE A 227 3.48 -11.78 -10.36
CA PHE A 227 4.44 -11.62 -9.27
C PHE A 227 5.80 -11.08 -9.78
N GLN A 228 6.28 -11.56 -10.93
CA GLN A 228 7.49 -11.01 -11.57
C GLN A 228 7.31 -9.53 -11.93
N LEU A 229 6.13 -9.16 -12.44
CA LEU A 229 5.78 -7.78 -12.72
C LEU A 229 5.82 -6.92 -11.44
N CYS A 230 5.16 -7.36 -10.37
CA CYS A 230 5.17 -6.66 -9.09
C CYS A 230 6.60 -6.50 -8.56
N ASN A 231 7.43 -7.55 -8.62
CA ASN A 231 8.83 -7.51 -8.21
C ASN A 231 9.61 -6.43 -9.00
N GLN A 232 9.42 -6.33 -10.31
CA GLN A 232 10.06 -5.28 -11.13
C GLN A 232 9.61 -3.87 -10.75
N LEU A 233 8.32 -3.68 -10.49
CA LEU A 233 7.76 -2.39 -10.08
C LEU A 233 8.30 -1.97 -8.70
N ILE A 234 8.30 -2.88 -7.73
CA ILE A 234 8.79 -2.60 -6.37
C ILE A 234 10.30 -2.33 -6.38
N ASN A 235 11.10 -3.09 -7.13
CA ASN A 235 12.54 -2.83 -7.30
C ASN A 235 12.84 -1.43 -7.87
N THR A 236 11.94 -0.92 -8.72
CA THR A 236 12.06 0.45 -9.23
C THR A 236 11.78 1.47 -8.13
N LEU A 237 10.82 1.19 -7.24
CA LEU A 237 10.50 2.05 -6.08
C LEU A 237 11.60 2.05 -5.02
N THR A 238 12.37 0.97 -4.87
CA THR A 238 13.51 0.93 -3.94
C THR A 238 14.55 2.02 -4.23
N LYS A 239 14.62 2.51 -5.47
CA LYS A 239 15.53 3.61 -5.87
C LYS A 239 15.15 4.98 -5.30
N LEU A 240 13.96 5.12 -4.72
CA LEU A 240 13.45 6.38 -4.17
C LEU A 240 13.90 6.65 -2.72
N GLU A 241 14.77 5.81 -2.15
CA GLU A 241 15.24 5.88 -0.75
C GLU A 241 14.11 5.80 0.30
N THR A 242 12.85 5.65 -0.11
CA THR A 242 11.72 5.36 0.77
C THR A 242 11.69 3.87 1.05
N ASN A 243 12.37 3.41 2.10
CA ASN A 243 12.47 1.97 2.37
C ASN A 243 11.15 1.35 2.91
N ASP A 244 10.28 2.14 3.56
CA ASP A 244 9.06 1.63 4.21
C ASP A 244 7.98 1.14 3.24
N LEU A 245 7.76 1.87 2.14
CA LEU A 245 6.70 1.55 1.18
C LEU A 245 7.00 0.26 0.38
N PRO A 246 8.18 0.10 -0.25
CA PRO A 246 8.59 -1.14 -0.90
C PRO A 246 8.56 -2.32 0.06
N LEU A 247 9.03 -2.15 1.31
CA LEU A 247 8.97 -3.20 2.33
C LEU A 247 7.55 -3.70 2.53
N ARG A 248 6.57 -2.80 2.74
CA ARG A 248 5.16 -3.20 2.90
C ARG A 248 4.61 -3.88 1.66
N LEU A 249 4.94 -3.39 0.46
CA LEU A 249 4.50 -4.00 -0.80
C LEU A 249 5.07 -5.41 -0.96
N TYR A 250 6.34 -5.62 -0.61
CA TYR A 250 6.95 -6.95 -0.61
C TYR A 250 6.24 -7.91 0.35
N LEU A 251 5.94 -7.45 1.57
CA LEU A 251 5.24 -8.27 2.57
C LEU A 251 3.80 -8.62 2.13
N GLN A 252 3.08 -7.68 1.52
CA GLN A 252 1.76 -7.96 0.93
C GLN A 252 1.87 -8.96 -0.23
N GLY A 253 2.91 -8.87 -1.06
CA GLY A 253 3.19 -9.86 -2.10
C GLY A 253 3.45 -11.26 -1.54
N ALA A 254 4.22 -11.37 -0.45
CA ALA A 254 4.46 -12.64 0.23
C ALA A 254 3.18 -13.26 0.80
N LEU A 255 2.30 -12.45 1.41
CA LEU A 255 0.98 -12.90 1.88
C LEU A 255 0.10 -13.36 0.71
N ALA A 256 0.02 -12.57 -0.36
CA ALA A 256 -0.75 -12.93 -1.55
C ALA A 256 -0.26 -14.24 -2.18
N ALA A 257 1.06 -14.42 -2.30
CA ALA A 257 1.65 -15.66 -2.79
C ALA A 257 1.29 -16.86 -1.88
N SER A 258 1.40 -16.68 -0.55
CA SER A 258 1.05 -17.69 0.43
C SER A 258 -0.42 -18.11 0.37
N GLU A 259 -1.33 -17.14 0.27
CA GLU A 259 -2.76 -17.42 0.22
C GLU A 259 -3.16 -18.10 -1.08
N ILE A 260 -2.48 -17.82 -2.19
CA ILE A 260 -2.82 -18.43 -3.47
C ILE A 260 -2.49 -19.91 -3.48
N GLY A 261 -1.30 -20.29 -2.98
CA GLY A 261 -0.88 -21.68 -2.86
C GLY A 261 -0.58 -22.35 -4.21
N SER A 262 -0.01 -21.63 -5.17
CA SER A 262 0.56 -22.21 -6.41
C SER A 262 1.82 -23.03 -6.10
N GLU A 263 2.24 -23.95 -6.98
CA GLU A 263 3.45 -24.79 -6.77
C GLU A 263 4.72 -23.98 -6.43
N ASN A 264 4.93 -22.83 -7.09
CA ASN A 264 6.07 -21.94 -6.85
C ASN A 264 5.81 -20.86 -5.78
N ALA A 265 4.70 -20.94 -5.05
CA ALA A 265 4.32 -19.92 -4.07
C ALA A 265 5.37 -19.76 -2.96
N GLU A 266 5.97 -20.86 -2.50
CA GLU A 266 6.99 -20.83 -1.46
C GLU A 266 8.24 -20.06 -1.90
N THR A 267 8.76 -20.35 -3.10
CA THR A 267 9.94 -19.67 -3.65
C THR A 267 9.68 -18.18 -3.85
N ILE A 268 8.51 -17.83 -4.39
CA ILE A 268 8.11 -16.43 -4.58
C ILE A 268 7.98 -15.74 -3.21
N ALA A 269 7.23 -16.30 -2.27
CA ALA A 269 7.05 -15.72 -0.94
C ALA A 269 8.41 -15.54 -0.22
N TYR A 270 9.33 -16.49 -0.37
CA TYR A 270 10.66 -16.42 0.23
C TYR A 270 11.50 -15.30 -0.41
N GLU A 271 11.48 -15.16 -1.74
CA GLU A 271 12.18 -14.07 -2.43
C GLU A 271 11.65 -12.70 -2.00
N PHE A 272 10.32 -12.52 -1.99
CA PHE A 272 9.68 -11.29 -1.53
C PHE A 272 10.03 -10.98 -0.06
N PHE A 273 9.99 -11.98 0.81
CA PHE A 273 10.34 -11.81 2.22
C PHE A 273 11.83 -11.48 2.42
N SER A 274 12.72 -12.16 1.70
CA SER A 274 14.16 -11.89 1.76
C SER A 274 14.48 -10.47 1.29
N GLN A 275 13.86 -9.99 0.21
CA GLN A 275 14.04 -8.61 -0.26
C GLN A 275 13.52 -7.59 0.77
N ALA A 276 12.35 -7.85 1.39
CA ALA A 276 11.85 -7.02 2.48
C ALA A 276 12.80 -6.99 3.69
N TYR A 277 13.41 -8.13 4.03
CA TYR A 277 14.38 -8.21 5.11
C TYR A 277 15.68 -7.45 4.80
N THR A 278 16.17 -7.50 3.55
CA THR A 278 17.31 -6.68 3.10
C THR A 278 17.04 -5.19 3.23
N LEU A 279 15.85 -4.72 2.81
CA LEU A 279 15.45 -3.32 2.98
C LEU A 279 15.40 -2.90 4.45
N TYR A 280 14.96 -3.79 5.33
CA TYR A 280 15.01 -3.55 6.78
C TYR A 280 16.45 -3.38 7.28
N GLU A 281 17.40 -4.20 6.82
CA GLU A 281 18.80 -4.09 7.24
C GLU A 281 19.47 -2.80 6.72
N GLU A 282 19.06 -2.31 5.56
CA GLU A 282 19.50 -1.03 5.00
C GLU A 282 18.95 0.19 5.77
N GLN A 283 17.81 0.06 6.47
CA GLN A 283 17.20 1.12 7.29
C GLN A 283 17.97 1.40 8.61
N ALA A 284 19.30 1.48 8.59
CA ALA A 284 20.13 1.59 9.80
C ALA A 284 19.91 2.88 10.63
N GLY A 285 19.38 3.95 10.03
CA GLY A 285 19.36 5.30 10.61
C GLY A 285 18.20 5.60 11.57
N ASP A 286 17.01 5.00 11.38
CA ASP A 286 15.81 5.31 12.17
C ASP A 286 15.37 4.11 13.03
N THR A 287 15.73 4.16 14.32
CA THR A 287 15.37 3.11 15.30
C THR A 287 13.86 2.86 15.44
N ARG A 288 13.02 3.88 15.19
CA ARG A 288 11.57 3.77 15.36
C ARG A 288 10.94 3.09 14.15
N ALA A 289 11.36 3.49 12.95
CA ALA A 289 10.99 2.81 11.70
C ALA A 289 11.46 1.36 11.69
N GLN A 290 12.70 1.07 12.10
CA GLN A 290 13.22 -0.31 12.24
C GLN A 290 12.32 -1.19 13.11
N CYS A 291 11.91 -0.71 14.28
CA CYS A 291 11.06 -1.47 15.18
C CYS A 291 9.68 -1.77 14.55
N ALA A 292 9.08 -0.78 13.86
CA ALA A 292 7.82 -0.95 13.15
C ALA A 292 7.95 -1.94 11.97
N SER A 293 9.00 -1.80 11.15
CA SER A 293 9.32 -2.70 10.03
C SER A 293 9.55 -4.14 10.50
N LEU A 294 10.29 -4.33 11.59
CA LEU A 294 10.53 -5.65 12.16
C LEU A 294 9.26 -6.26 12.76
N THR A 295 8.43 -5.45 13.40
CA THR A 295 7.11 -5.89 13.90
C THR A 295 6.22 -6.37 12.75
N LEU A 296 6.22 -5.66 11.61
CA LEU A 296 5.49 -6.07 10.40
C LEU A 296 6.05 -7.35 9.79
N LEU A 297 7.38 -7.51 9.73
CA LEU A 297 8.03 -8.74 9.27
C LEU A 297 7.62 -9.95 10.13
N ILE A 298 7.63 -9.80 11.45
CA ILE A 298 7.21 -10.84 12.41
C ILE A 298 5.72 -11.16 12.21
N GLY A 299 4.84 -10.15 12.17
CA GLY A 299 3.42 -10.35 11.97
C GLY A 299 3.09 -11.00 10.62
N THR A 300 3.85 -10.66 9.57
CA THR A 300 3.70 -11.26 8.25
C THR A 300 4.11 -12.73 8.27
N LEU A 301 5.28 -13.06 8.85
CA LEU A 301 5.73 -14.45 8.96
C LEU A 301 4.77 -15.31 9.79
N GLU A 302 4.11 -14.74 10.81
CA GLU A 302 3.10 -15.45 11.59
C GLU A 302 1.86 -15.85 10.77
N LYS A 303 1.52 -15.08 9.72
CA LYS A 303 0.37 -15.33 8.85
C LYS A 303 0.73 -16.13 7.59
N VAL A 304 1.96 -16.05 7.11
CA VAL A 304 2.41 -16.82 5.95
C VAL A 304 2.46 -18.29 6.32
N ALA A 305 1.62 -19.08 5.64
CA ALA A 305 1.46 -20.51 5.90
C ALA A 305 2.03 -21.39 4.79
N CYS A 306 2.83 -20.84 3.86
CA CYS A 306 3.36 -21.57 2.70
C CYS A 306 4.81 -22.05 2.84
N PHE A 307 5.52 -21.69 3.92
CA PHE A 307 6.91 -22.09 4.10
C PHE A 307 7.03 -23.51 4.68
N GLY A 308 7.97 -24.29 4.14
CA GLY A 308 8.45 -25.53 4.74
C GLY A 308 9.29 -25.29 6.01
N GLU A 309 9.65 -26.36 6.74
CA GLU A 309 10.29 -26.22 8.05
C GLU A 309 11.69 -25.59 7.96
N GLU A 310 12.45 -25.89 6.92
CA GLU A 310 13.81 -25.34 6.74
C GLU A 310 13.78 -23.82 6.53
N ASN A 311 12.98 -23.35 5.57
CA ASN A 311 12.82 -21.93 5.27
C ASN A 311 12.17 -21.18 6.43
N HIS A 312 11.15 -21.76 7.04
CA HIS A 312 10.48 -21.12 8.18
C HIS A 312 11.38 -21.06 9.42
N SER A 313 12.17 -22.09 9.71
CA SER A 313 13.10 -22.08 10.86
C SER A 313 14.23 -21.06 10.70
N THR A 314 14.80 -20.93 9.50
CA THR A 314 15.85 -19.93 9.20
C THR A 314 15.31 -18.51 9.32
N LEU A 315 14.13 -18.20 8.76
CA LEU A 315 13.49 -16.89 8.91
C LEU A 315 13.14 -16.54 10.36
N ARG A 316 12.64 -17.50 11.16
CA ARG A 316 12.36 -17.27 12.58
C ARG A 316 13.63 -16.93 13.36
N GLN A 317 14.72 -17.64 13.09
CA GLN A 317 15.99 -17.38 13.75
C GLN A 317 16.56 -16.01 13.34
N SER A 318 16.50 -15.64 12.05
CA SER A 318 17.01 -14.36 11.57
C SER A 318 16.23 -13.18 12.18
N LEU A 319 14.89 -13.24 12.22
CA LEU A 319 14.06 -12.21 12.86
C LEU A 319 14.33 -12.11 14.37
N THR A 320 14.51 -13.25 15.05
CA THR A 320 14.85 -13.26 16.49
C THR A 320 16.22 -12.63 16.73
N GLN A 321 17.20 -12.88 15.85
CA GLN A 321 18.50 -12.23 15.92
C GLN A 321 18.38 -10.73 15.66
N ALA A 322 17.62 -10.31 14.65
CA ALA A 322 17.35 -8.91 14.34
C ALA A 322 16.71 -8.17 15.53
N ALA A 323 15.73 -8.79 16.21
CA ALA A 323 15.11 -8.24 17.42
C ALA A 323 16.11 -7.95 18.53
N THR A 324 17.16 -8.77 18.63
CA THR A 324 18.19 -8.62 19.67
C THR A 324 19.26 -7.59 19.31
N ARG A 325 19.35 -7.19 18.03
CA ARG A 325 20.27 -6.16 17.53
C ARG A 325 19.67 -4.75 17.58
N LEU A 326 18.37 -4.58 17.88
CA LEU A 326 17.75 -3.26 18.02
C LEU A 326 18.50 -2.41 19.06
N VAL A 327 18.57 -1.11 18.87
CA VAL A 327 19.36 -0.21 19.75
C VAL A 327 18.71 -0.04 21.13
N LYS A 328 17.38 0.10 21.18
CA LYS A 328 16.64 0.41 22.41
C LYS A 328 16.22 -0.88 23.13
N ARG A 329 16.60 -1.01 24.41
CA ARG A 329 16.27 -2.18 25.25
C ARG A 329 14.75 -2.44 25.38
N PRO A 330 13.88 -1.43 25.60
CA PRO A 330 12.44 -1.67 25.64
C PRO A 330 11.90 -2.28 24.34
N ASP A 331 12.39 -1.79 23.20
CA ASP A 331 11.97 -2.27 21.87
C ASP A 331 12.50 -3.69 21.60
N GLN A 332 13.73 -4.02 22.05
CA GLN A 332 14.24 -5.39 22.03
C GLN A 332 13.32 -6.35 22.79
N VAL A 333 12.89 -5.98 24.01
CA VAL A 333 12.03 -6.83 24.85
C VAL A 333 10.68 -7.06 24.18
N ARG A 334 10.02 -5.99 23.73
CA ARG A 334 8.71 -6.09 23.05
C ARG A 334 8.77 -6.90 21.77
N THR A 335 9.79 -6.68 20.94
CA THR A 335 9.96 -7.42 19.69
C THR A 335 10.29 -8.89 19.94
N LEU A 336 11.10 -9.20 20.96
CA LEU A 336 11.37 -10.57 21.39
C LEU A 336 10.11 -11.28 21.90
N LEU A 337 9.24 -10.59 22.63
CA LEU A 337 7.94 -11.12 23.03
C LEU A 337 7.11 -11.47 21.79
N LEU A 338 7.09 -10.62 20.77
CA LEU A 338 6.42 -10.95 19.50
C LEU A 338 7.05 -12.15 18.79
N CYS A 339 8.38 -12.29 18.79
CA CYS A 339 9.05 -13.45 18.25
C CYS A 339 8.65 -14.76 18.93
N THR A 340 8.19 -14.75 20.20
CA THR A 340 7.70 -15.97 20.85
C THR A 340 6.51 -16.58 20.10
N HIS A 341 5.63 -15.74 19.53
CA HIS A 341 4.46 -16.20 18.78
C HIS A 341 4.88 -16.97 17.51
N LEU A 342 6.02 -16.62 16.90
CA LEU A 342 6.56 -17.34 15.75
C LEU A 342 6.95 -18.78 16.06
N PHE A 343 7.32 -19.08 17.31
CA PHE A 343 7.65 -20.44 17.73
C PHE A 343 6.44 -21.23 18.22
N TRP A 344 5.28 -20.57 18.39
CA TRP A 344 4.07 -21.18 18.92
C TRP A 344 2.91 -21.24 17.92
N SER A 345 2.39 -20.08 17.51
CA SER A 345 1.16 -19.95 16.71
C SER A 345 1.39 -19.88 15.21
N ALA A 346 2.63 -19.59 14.76
CA ALA A 346 2.93 -19.53 13.34
C ALA A 346 2.58 -20.85 12.64
N GLN A 347 1.94 -20.70 11.49
CA GLN A 347 1.49 -21.81 10.66
C GLN A 347 2.61 -22.21 9.72
N ARG A 348 2.98 -23.50 9.74
CA ARG A 348 3.94 -24.08 8.80
C ARG A 348 3.23 -25.12 7.93
N VAL A 349 3.71 -25.31 6.70
CA VAL A 349 3.32 -26.51 5.93
C VAL A 349 4.14 -27.67 6.45
N ASN A 350 3.48 -28.71 6.97
CA ASN A 350 4.18 -29.95 7.26
C ASN A 350 4.38 -30.72 5.93
N GLU A 351 5.64 -30.93 5.56
CA GLU A 351 6.05 -31.61 4.30
C GLU A 351 5.43 -33.01 4.14
N SER A 352 5.09 -33.67 5.26
CA SER A 352 4.51 -35.01 5.27
C SER A 352 2.99 -35.04 5.07
N THR A 353 2.26 -33.98 5.46
CA THR A 353 0.79 -33.95 5.41
C THR A 353 0.24 -32.87 4.49
N GLN A 354 1.08 -31.98 3.96
CA GLN A 354 0.72 -30.78 3.19
C GLN A 354 -0.35 -29.92 3.89
N LYS A 355 -0.49 -30.05 5.22
CA LYS A 355 -1.44 -29.28 6.04
C LYS A 355 -0.70 -28.24 6.85
N SER A 356 -1.38 -27.11 7.04
CA SER A 356 -0.98 -26.06 7.98
C SER A 356 -1.01 -26.63 9.41
N GLU A 357 0.17 -26.79 9.99
CA GLU A 357 0.34 -27.18 11.38
C GLU A 357 1.03 -26.06 12.15
N GLN A 358 0.67 -25.91 13.42
CA GLN A 358 1.35 -24.96 14.32
C GLN A 358 2.70 -25.53 14.72
N VAL A 359 3.75 -24.70 14.77
CA VAL A 359 5.10 -25.18 15.10
C VAL A 359 5.17 -25.76 16.52
N ARG A 360 4.56 -25.09 17.51
CA ARG A 360 4.55 -25.48 18.94
C ARG A 360 5.91 -25.92 19.50
N ASP A 361 6.94 -25.12 19.25
CA ASP A 361 8.30 -25.35 19.78
C ASP A 361 8.48 -24.65 21.14
N GLY A 362 8.18 -25.38 22.21
CA GLY A 362 8.13 -24.81 23.55
C GLY A 362 9.49 -24.40 24.14
N GLU A 363 10.56 -25.14 23.80
CA GLU A 363 11.90 -24.84 24.29
C GLU A 363 12.38 -23.47 23.79
N LYS A 364 12.13 -23.15 22.50
CA LYS A 364 12.52 -21.87 21.91
C LYS A 364 11.68 -20.70 22.43
N VAL A 365 10.38 -20.91 22.68
CA VAL A 365 9.51 -19.92 23.35
C VAL A 365 10.11 -19.55 24.71
N LEU A 366 10.44 -20.56 25.52
CA LEU A 366 10.98 -20.36 26.86
C LEU A 366 12.37 -19.72 26.83
N ALA A 367 13.22 -20.06 25.86
CA ALA A 367 14.52 -19.41 25.65
C ALA A 367 14.36 -17.91 25.34
N CYS A 368 13.40 -17.54 24.47
CA CYS A 368 13.10 -16.14 24.14
C CYS A 368 12.55 -15.39 25.36
N LEU A 369 11.62 -15.98 26.11
CA LEU A 369 11.07 -15.40 27.33
C LEU A 369 12.12 -15.19 28.42
N LYS A 370 13.03 -16.16 28.63
CA LYS A 370 14.17 -16.01 29.55
C LYS A 370 15.10 -14.89 29.10
N LYS A 371 15.36 -14.76 27.79
CA LYS A 371 16.18 -13.66 27.24
C LYS A 371 15.51 -12.30 27.46
N ALA A 372 14.22 -12.18 27.17
CA ALA A 372 13.44 -10.96 27.41
C ALA A 372 13.42 -10.56 28.90
N THR A 373 13.28 -11.53 29.80
CA THR A 373 13.35 -11.30 31.26
C THR A 373 14.72 -10.75 31.68
N LYS A 374 15.81 -11.34 31.17
CA LYS A 374 17.17 -10.82 31.43
C LYS A 374 17.34 -9.39 30.90
N LEU A 375 16.87 -9.09 29.70
CA LEU A 375 16.96 -7.74 29.14
C LEU A 375 16.15 -6.71 29.95
N THR A 376 15.00 -7.11 30.48
CA THR A 376 14.16 -6.25 31.34
C THR A 376 14.86 -5.87 32.63
N THR A 377 15.64 -6.78 33.25
CA THR A 377 16.46 -6.45 34.45
C THR A 377 17.54 -5.40 34.18
N GLN A 378 17.96 -5.21 32.93
CA GLN A 378 19.03 -4.28 32.55
C GLN A 378 18.52 -2.86 32.26
N ILE A 379 17.21 -2.63 32.37
CA ILE A 379 16.59 -1.32 32.13
C ILE A 379 16.73 -0.47 33.41
N MET A 380 17.27 0.74 33.25
CA MET A 380 17.52 1.66 34.38
C MET A 380 16.26 2.43 34.79
N ASP A 381 15.38 2.74 33.83
CA ASP A 381 14.12 3.43 34.11
C ASP A 381 13.12 2.47 34.76
N GLN A 382 12.82 2.71 36.03
CA GLN A 382 11.95 1.87 36.85
C GLN A 382 10.51 1.84 36.33
N SER A 383 10.00 2.95 35.80
CA SER A 383 8.62 3.04 35.31
C SER A 383 8.45 2.16 34.05
N VAL A 384 9.38 2.29 33.10
CA VAL A 384 9.43 1.47 31.88
C VAL A 384 9.70 0.00 32.21
N GLN A 385 10.57 -0.28 33.18
CA GLN A 385 10.89 -1.64 33.61
C GLN A 385 9.67 -2.36 34.18
N VAL A 386 8.88 -1.70 35.03
CA VAL A 386 7.65 -2.29 35.59
C VAL A 386 6.58 -2.50 34.51
N GLN A 387 6.43 -1.56 33.58
CA GLN A 387 5.53 -1.74 32.44
C GLN A 387 5.90 -3.00 31.63
N LEU A 388 7.19 -3.19 31.34
CA LEU A 388 7.66 -4.36 30.58
C LEU A 388 7.53 -5.67 31.37
N TYR A 389 7.68 -5.65 32.70
CA TYR A 389 7.36 -6.81 33.53
C TYR A 389 5.88 -7.19 33.46
N ASN A 390 4.98 -6.20 33.40
CA ASN A 390 3.55 -6.45 33.23
C ASN A 390 3.25 -7.05 31.84
N GLU A 391 3.86 -6.50 30.78
CA GLU A 391 3.78 -7.06 29.42
C GLU A 391 4.32 -8.50 29.36
N LEU A 392 5.46 -8.78 30.01
CA LEU A 392 6.02 -10.13 30.16
C LEU A 392 5.04 -11.05 30.89
N LEU A 393 4.51 -10.64 32.04
CA LEU A 393 3.56 -11.44 32.80
C LEU A 393 2.33 -11.81 31.96
N ASN A 394 1.77 -10.86 31.20
CA ASN A 394 0.66 -11.11 30.28
C ASN A 394 1.02 -12.15 29.20
N CYS A 395 2.23 -12.08 28.63
CA CYS A 395 2.70 -13.10 27.68
C CYS A 395 2.83 -14.49 28.34
N TYR A 396 3.37 -14.58 29.57
CA TYR A 396 3.45 -15.86 30.28
C TYR A 396 2.05 -16.43 30.58
N ILE A 397 1.08 -15.58 30.97
CA ILE A 397 -0.32 -15.98 31.19
C ILE A 397 -0.93 -16.51 29.89
N TYR A 398 -0.67 -15.86 28.75
CA TYR A 398 -1.14 -16.32 27.45
C TYR A 398 -0.66 -17.75 27.14
N TYR A 399 0.64 -18.04 27.31
CA TYR A 399 1.16 -19.38 27.05
C TYR A 399 0.73 -20.42 28.09
N PHE A 400 0.55 -20.01 29.34
CA PHE A 400 -0.04 -20.87 30.36
C PHE A 400 -1.46 -21.30 29.98
N ASN A 401 -2.29 -20.38 29.48
CA ASN A 401 -3.63 -20.69 28.97
C ASN A 401 -3.62 -21.65 27.79
N GLN A 402 -2.59 -21.59 26.94
CA GLN A 402 -2.41 -22.49 25.80
C GLN A 402 -1.88 -23.89 26.18
N ASN A 403 -1.75 -24.19 27.48
CA ASN A 403 -1.17 -25.43 28.03
C ASN A 403 0.26 -25.70 27.55
N HIS A 404 1.12 -24.68 27.59
CA HIS A 404 2.54 -24.87 27.32
C HIS A 404 3.18 -25.82 28.37
N PRO A 405 3.89 -26.89 27.95
CA PRO A 405 4.37 -27.93 28.87
C PRO A 405 5.41 -27.43 29.88
N ASP A 406 6.24 -26.46 29.51
CA ASP A 406 7.35 -25.98 30.36
C ASP A 406 7.07 -24.68 31.14
N ILE A 407 5.84 -24.13 31.08
CA ILE A 407 5.49 -22.91 31.82
C ILE A 407 4.61 -23.29 33.00
N ASP A 408 5.25 -23.34 34.17
CA ASP A 408 4.61 -23.69 35.43
C ASP A 408 4.16 -22.47 36.23
N ILE A 409 3.26 -22.71 37.18
CA ILE A 409 2.76 -21.72 38.16
C ILE A 409 3.91 -21.10 38.96
N THR A 410 5.01 -21.84 39.18
CA THR A 410 6.22 -21.33 39.85
C THR A 410 6.90 -20.19 39.09
N ALA A 411 6.96 -20.28 37.76
CA ALA A 411 7.51 -19.22 36.92
C ALA A 411 6.63 -17.95 36.97
N LEU A 412 5.31 -18.12 36.94
CA LEU A 412 4.34 -17.03 37.09
C LEU A 412 4.47 -16.34 38.45
N ASN A 413 4.52 -17.09 39.54
CA ASN A 413 4.70 -16.54 40.90
C ASN A 413 6.01 -15.75 41.02
N SER A 414 7.11 -16.27 40.46
CA SER A 414 8.40 -15.55 40.50
C SER A 414 8.37 -14.21 39.75
N LEU A 415 7.57 -14.09 38.69
CA LEU A 415 7.39 -12.84 37.95
C LEU A 415 6.45 -11.88 38.67
N ILE A 416 5.40 -12.42 39.31
CA ILE A 416 4.47 -11.64 40.15
C ILE A 416 5.24 -11.01 41.33
N GLU A 417 6.05 -11.78 42.04
CA GLU A 417 6.87 -11.28 43.15
C GLU A 417 7.81 -10.16 42.69
N LYS A 418 8.49 -10.36 41.56
CA LYS A 418 9.36 -9.34 40.97
C LYS A 418 8.58 -8.08 40.61
N LEU A 419 7.43 -8.23 39.96
CA LEU A 419 6.59 -7.11 39.55
C LEU A 419 6.09 -6.32 40.78
N GLN A 420 5.64 -7.01 41.84
CA GLN A 420 5.25 -6.36 43.10
C GLN A 420 6.42 -5.61 43.74
N SER A 421 7.59 -6.24 43.80
CA SER A 421 8.80 -5.62 44.37
C SER A 421 9.21 -4.35 43.61
N GLU A 422 9.17 -4.36 42.28
CA GLU A 422 9.53 -3.18 41.48
C GLU A 422 8.42 -2.12 41.49
N THR A 423 7.15 -2.51 41.54
CA THR A 423 6.01 -1.57 41.63
C THR A 423 6.07 -0.73 42.91
N SER A 424 6.47 -1.34 44.03
CA SER A 424 6.64 -0.65 45.31
C SER A 424 7.75 0.40 45.33
N LYS A 425 8.68 0.37 44.37
CA LYS A 425 9.80 1.33 44.27
C LYS A 425 9.46 2.57 43.45
N ILE A 426 8.38 2.55 42.66
CA ILE A 426 8.00 3.67 41.79
C ILE A 426 7.40 4.82 42.61
N SER A 427 7.86 6.05 42.38
CA SER A 427 7.30 7.27 42.97
C SER A 427 5.91 7.60 42.39
N SER A 428 5.08 8.33 43.15
CA SER A 428 3.71 8.65 42.75
C SER A 428 3.63 9.85 41.80
N ASN A 429 3.98 9.66 40.52
CA ASN A 429 3.67 10.60 39.43
C ASN A 429 2.39 10.17 38.68
N GLU A 430 1.78 11.08 37.92
CA GLU A 430 0.56 10.80 37.13
C GLU A 430 0.73 9.66 36.11
N SER A 431 1.91 9.54 35.47
CA SER A 431 2.22 8.41 34.55
C SER A 431 2.29 7.07 35.28
N ASP A 432 2.72 7.10 36.54
CA ASP A 432 2.89 5.90 37.36
C ASP A 432 1.55 5.42 37.93
N GLU A 433 0.57 6.32 38.08
CA GLU A 433 -0.81 5.96 38.43
C GLU A 433 -1.49 5.15 37.31
N PHE A 434 -1.27 5.52 36.05
CA PHE A 434 -1.75 4.73 34.91
C PHE A 434 -1.16 3.32 34.88
N ILE A 435 0.16 3.20 35.11
CA ILE A 435 0.86 1.91 35.14
C ILE A 435 0.34 1.04 36.31
N ARG A 436 0.15 1.63 37.49
CA ARG A 436 -0.45 0.94 38.65
C ARG A 436 -1.86 0.43 38.35
N ASN A 437 -2.67 1.24 37.67
CA ASN A 437 -4.02 0.82 37.26
C ASN A 437 -3.98 -0.35 36.25
N GLN A 438 -3.06 -0.33 35.28
CA GLN A 438 -2.86 -1.46 34.37
C GLN A 438 -2.44 -2.75 35.09
N ILE A 439 -1.52 -2.64 36.05
CA ILE A 439 -1.06 -3.77 36.87
C ILE A 439 -2.21 -4.31 37.72
N GLN A 440 -3.01 -3.43 38.32
CA GLN A 440 -4.14 -3.83 39.14
C GLN A 440 -5.20 -4.56 38.31
N LYS A 441 -5.48 -4.11 37.08
CA LYS A 441 -6.34 -4.85 36.14
C LYS A 441 -5.79 -6.23 35.80
N THR A 442 -4.48 -6.36 35.56
CA THR A 442 -3.84 -7.67 35.34
C THR A 442 -4.02 -8.59 36.56
N PHE A 443 -3.82 -8.06 37.77
CA PHE A 443 -4.02 -8.82 39.00
C PHE A 443 -5.47 -9.19 39.25
N ASP A 444 -6.41 -8.31 38.96
CA ASP A 444 -7.85 -8.59 39.09
C ASP A 444 -8.28 -9.66 38.09
N TYR A 445 -7.75 -9.63 36.86
CA TYR A 445 -7.95 -10.71 35.89
C TYR A 445 -7.39 -12.04 36.39
N LEU A 446 -6.16 -12.05 36.90
CA LEU A 446 -5.55 -13.25 37.49
C LEU A 446 -6.34 -13.78 38.70
N ARG A 447 -6.91 -12.91 39.54
CA ARG A 447 -7.78 -13.28 40.66
C ARG A 447 -9.12 -13.86 40.21
N GLN A 448 -9.67 -13.40 39.09
CA GLN A 448 -10.85 -14.02 38.50
C GLN A 448 -10.52 -15.40 37.90
N GLN A 449 -9.35 -15.54 37.26
CA GLN A 449 -8.88 -16.79 36.67
C GLN A 449 -8.43 -17.82 37.72
N SER A 450 -8.00 -17.41 38.92
CA SER A 450 -7.61 -18.33 40.01
C SER A 450 -8.75 -19.18 40.56
N GLN A 451 -10.00 -18.87 40.20
CA GLN A 451 -11.18 -19.71 40.45
C GLN A 451 -11.27 -20.92 39.51
N VAL A 452 -10.49 -20.95 38.42
CA VAL A 452 -10.37 -22.07 37.49
C VAL A 452 -9.28 -23.02 38.01
N GLU A 453 -9.55 -24.33 38.06
CA GLU A 453 -8.64 -25.36 38.63
C GLU A 453 -7.19 -25.29 38.10
N LYS A 454 -6.99 -24.84 36.85
CA LYS A 454 -5.66 -24.69 36.23
C LYS A 454 -4.77 -23.65 36.91
N PHE A 455 -5.32 -22.67 37.60
CA PHE A 455 -4.57 -21.55 38.20
C PHE A 455 -4.44 -21.67 39.73
N GLN A 456 -4.82 -22.81 40.31
CA GLN A 456 -4.69 -23.04 41.74
C GLN A 456 -3.21 -23.04 42.16
N GLY A 457 -2.81 -22.09 42.99
CA GLY A 457 -1.41 -21.92 43.46
C GLY A 457 -0.77 -20.58 43.10
N LEU A 458 -1.48 -19.69 42.40
CA LEU A 458 -1.03 -18.30 42.19
C LEU A 458 -0.99 -17.52 43.51
N GLN A 459 0.18 -17.00 43.88
CA GLN A 459 0.40 -16.17 45.06
C GLN A 459 0.25 -14.69 44.68
N ILE A 460 -0.99 -14.22 44.60
CA ILE A 460 -1.29 -12.80 44.40
C ILE A 460 -1.44 -12.19 45.80
N ASN A 461 -0.34 -11.73 46.39
CA ASN A 461 -0.42 -10.99 47.65
C ASN A 461 -1.21 -9.69 47.47
N ASN A 462 -1.97 -9.31 48.50
CA ASN A 462 -2.84 -8.14 48.52
C ASN A 462 -2.10 -6.83 48.29
#